data_AF-A0A4Q5RE60-F1
#
_entry.id   AF-A0A4Q5RE60-F1
#
_cell.length_a   1.000
_cell.length_b   1.000
_cell.length_c   1.000
_cell.angle_alpha   90.00
_cell.angle_beta   90.00
_cell.angle_gamma   90.00
#
_symmetry.space_group_name_H-M   'P 1'
#
loop_
_entity.id
_entity.type
_entity.pdbx_description
1 polymer ?
#
loop_
_entity_poly.entity_id
_entity_poly.type
_entity_poly.pdbx_seq_one_letter_code
_entity_poly.pdbx_strand_id
1 'polypeptide(L)'
;MKSLILLMAIALQATLSFSQTTGNKELFIEVPEQGKVIVYVDDEMIGSTKNLFRFYDISSSNPTVTITLNNKQIAKAKVQLRPNYRSIFSYSRRSGIQVVSTMPIFNGGKYALDDWNGTIGNAAGRPPRAVVRIMDDNSFNDLQRIAKKEPFEDARMKVISSALSRNVISTSQLVSLLSSFAFDDNKLSLAKSSYTAVADKENFFKVTEVFTFSDNKQNLMDFIKSKSGR
;
A
#
# COMPACT_ATOMS: atom_id res chain seq x y z
N MET A 1 32.03 47.48 43.60
CA MET A 1 30.56 47.31 43.73
C MET A 1 29.87 48.12 42.65
N LYS A 2 29.13 47.43 41.77
CA LYS A 2 27.96 47.83 40.97
C LYS A 2 27.99 47.06 39.64
N SER A 3 27.41 45.87 39.69
CA SER A 3 27.09 45.04 38.53
C SER A 3 26.09 45.77 37.63
N LEU A 4 26.47 46.03 36.38
CA LEU A 4 25.54 46.52 35.37
C LEU A 4 25.06 45.31 34.55
N ILE A 5 23.88 44.82 34.89
CA ILE A 5 23.17 43.80 34.10
C ILE A 5 22.64 44.52 32.86
N LEU A 6 23.22 44.22 31.69
CA LEU A 6 22.68 44.64 30.41
C LEU A 6 21.67 43.59 29.94
N LEU A 7 20.39 43.86 30.14
CA LEU A 7 19.29 43.11 29.53
C LEU A 7 19.28 43.40 28.02
N MET A 8 19.94 42.54 27.23
CA MET A 8 19.69 42.47 25.79
C MET A 8 18.33 41.80 25.59
N ALA A 9 17.28 42.60 25.44
CA ALA A 9 16.02 42.16 24.87
C ALA A 9 16.23 41.93 23.37
N ILE A 10 16.66 40.73 22.98
CA ILE A 10 16.57 40.28 21.59
C ILE A 10 15.10 40.01 21.34
N ALA A 11 14.39 41.04 20.85
CA ALA A 11 13.06 40.87 20.28
C ALA A 11 13.21 40.04 19.01
N LEU A 12 13.08 38.72 19.14
CA LEU A 12 12.89 37.83 18.01
C LEU A 12 11.52 38.15 17.43
N GLN A 13 11.47 39.05 16.45
CA GLN A 13 10.28 39.26 15.64
C GLN A 13 10.05 37.97 14.85
N ALA A 14 9.32 37.04 15.46
CA ALA A 14 8.67 35.97 14.74
C ALA A 14 7.65 36.65 13.80
N THR A 15 8.04 36.86 12.55
CA THR A 15 7.11 37.18 11.49
C THR A 15 6.18 35.99 11.35
N LEU A 16 5.04 36.04 12.05
CA LEU A 16 3.91 35.17 11.80
C LEU A 16 3.47 35.42 10.36
N SER A 17 4.04 34.63 9.45
CA SER A 17 3.56 34.53 8.09
C SER A 17 2.25 33.75 8.17
N PHE A 18 1.17 34.48 8.46
CA PHE A 18 -0.20 34.00 8.26
C PHE A 18 -0.41 33.83 6.75
N SER A 19 0.03 32.69 6.21
CA SER A 19 -0.57 32.17 5.00
C SER A 19 -1.70 31.24 5.44
N GLN A 20 -2.81 31.85 5.85
CA GLN A 20 -4.06 31.15 6.06
C GLN A 20 -4.60 30.67 4.71
N THR A 21 -4.03 29.55 4.26
CA THR A 21 -4.73 28.62 3.39
C THR A 21 -5.33 27.58 4.32
N THR A 22 -6.43 27.95 5.00
CA THR A 22 -7.00 27.29 6.20
C THR A 22 -7.54 25.87 6.00
N GLY A 23 -7.31 25.25 4.84
CA GLY A 23 -7.75 23.89 4.57
C GLY A 23 -6.67 22.89 4.91
N ASN A 24 -7.06 21.76 5.52
CA ASN A 24 -6.16 20.65 5.81
C ASN A 24 -5.46 20.18 4.52
N LYS A 25 -4.19 19.81 4.61
CA LYS A 25 -3.40 19.31 3.49
C LYS A 25 -2.83 17.96 3.88
N GLU A 26 -2.95 16.99 3.01
CA GLU A 26 -2.39 15.65 3.23
C GLU A 26 -1.43 15.27 2.10
N LEU A 27 -0.35 14.59 2.46
CA LEU A 27 0.63 14.07 1.53
C LEU A 27 0.81 12.58 1.78
N PHE A 28 0.39 11.76 0.82
CA PHE A 28 0.65 10.33 0.84
C PHE A 28 1.72 10.03 -0.20
N ILE A 29 2.71 9.20 0.13
CA ILE A 29 3.78 8.86 -0.79
C ILE A 29 4.13 7.38 -0.72
N GLU A 30 4.30 6.78 -1.89
CA GLU A 30 4.89 5.47 -2.07
C GLU A 30 6.39 5.58 -2.38
N VAL A 31 7.20 4.78 -1.70
CA VAL A 31 8.65 4.67 -1.92
C VAL A 31 9.01 3.19 -2.03
N PRO A 32 8.98 2.58 -3.22
CA PRO A 32 9.12 1.14 -3.42
C PRO A 32 10.60 0.68 -3.37
N GLU A 33 11.30 1.01 -2.29
CA GLU A 33 12.70 0.64 -2.07
C GLU A 33 12.82 -0.49 -1.06
N GLN A 34 13.87 -1.31 -1.18
CA GLN A 34 14.16 -2.38 -0.23
C GLN A 34 15.11 -1.87 0.86
N GLY A 35 14.65 -1.85 2.11
CA GLY A 35 15.44 -1.46 3.27
C GLY A 35 14.69 -0.54 4.23
N LYS A 36 15.42 0.08 5.16
CA LYS A 36 14.83 1.05 6.08
C LYS A 36 14.63 2.38 5.34
N VAL A 37 13.38 2.67 5.00
CA VAL A 37 13.00 3.94 4.39
C VAL A 37 12.44 4.89 5.46
N ILE A 38 12.92 6.13 5.45
CA ILE A 38 12.37 7.23 6.24
C ILE A 38 12.07 8.38 5.29
N VAL A 39 10.84 8.87 5.34
CA VAL A 39 10.40 10.06 4.62
C VAL A 39 10.27 11.21 5.60
N TYR A 40 10.77 12.37 5.20
CA TYR A 40 10.58 13.65 5.89
C TYR A 40 9.70 14.54 5.03
N VAL A 41 8.75 15.24 5.64
CA VAL A 41 8.00 16.34 5.05
C VAL A 41 8.22 17.55 5.94
N ASP A 42 9.07 18.47 5.47
CA ASP A 42 9.66 19.53 6.30
C ASP A 42 10.30 18.94 7.57
N ASP A 43 9.70 19.17 8.74
CA ASP A 43 10.22 18.73 10.04
C ASP A 43 9.57 17.41 10.55
N GLU A 44 8.48 16.94 9.92
CA GLU A 44 7.81 15.69 10.28
C GLU A 44 8.48 14.51 9.58
N MET A 45 8.62 13.37 10.26
CA MET A 45 9.18 12.16 9.67
C MET A 45 8.39 10.89 9.99
N ILE A 46 8.33 9.99 9.01
CA ILE A 46 7.73 8.66 9.16
C ILE A 46 8.71 7.62 8.60
N GLY A 47 9.01 6.61 9.40
CA GLY A 47 9.75 5.41 9.00
C GLY A 47 8.81 4.23 8.82
N SER A 48 8.97 3.45 7.74
CA SER A 48 8.11 2.31 7.45
C SER A 48 8.83 1.29 6.57
N THR A 49 8.57 0.01 6.79
CA THR A 49 8.97 -1.09 5.89
C THR A 49 7.91 -1.43 4.85
N LYS A 50 6.73 -0.80 4.93
CA LYS A 50 5.59 -1.05 4.03
C LYS A 50 5.61 -0.16 2.78
N ASN A 51 6.65 0.65 2.59
CA ASN A 51 6.84 1.55 1.45
C ASN A 51 5.74 2.61 1.24
N LEU A 52 4.80 2.74 2.19
CA LEU A 52 3.71 3.71 2.14
C LEU A 52 3.81 4.63 3.36
N PHE A 53 3.73 5.93 3.11
CA PHE A 53 3.90 6.99 4.11
C PHE A 53 2.74 7.97 3.97
N ARG A 54 2.17 8.39 5.11
CA ARG A 54 0.98 9.25 5.15
C ARG A 54 1.21 10.39 6.13
N PHE A 55 1.24 11.60 5.61
CA PHE A 55 1.38 12.83 6.38
C PHE A 55 0.06 13.57 6.35
N TYR A 56 -0.37 14.04 7.51
CA TYR A 56 -1.64 14.70 7.73
C TYR A 56 -1.41 16.12 8.22
N ASP A 57 -2.40 16.99 8.07
CA ASP A 57 -2.38 18.35 8.63
C ASP A 57 -1.12 19.17 8.33
N ILE A 58 -0.60 19.02 7.10
CA ILE A 58 0.61 19.70 6.67
C ILE A 58 0.35 21.21 6.58
N SER A 59 1.15 22.00 7.30
CA SER A 59 0.97 23.45 7.37
C SER A 59 1.41 24.15 6.07
N SER A 60 2.53 23.71 5.48
CA SER A 60 3.12 24.29 4.28
C SER A 60 2.36 23.91 3.01
N SER A 61 2.17 24.86 2.09
CA SER A 61 1.68 24.57 0.74
C SER A 61 2.80 24.16 -0.23
N ASN A 62 4.06 24.34 0.18
CA ASN A 62 5.24 23.98 -0.63
C ASN A 62 6.29 23.23 0.21
N PRO A 63 5.93 22.12 0.89
CA PRO A 63 6.86 21.43 1.77
C PRO A 63 8.02 20.81 0.99
N THR A 64 9.14 20.62 1.69
CA THR A 64 10.29 19.86 1.21
C THR A 64 10.15 18.40 1.62
N VAL A 65 10.04 17.51 0.65
CA VAL A 65 10.03 16.06 0.88
C VAL A 65 11.45 15.53 0.74
N THR A 66 11.94 14.83 1.76
CA THR A 66 13.25 14.16 1.74
C THR A 66 13.06 12.66 1.97
N ILE A 67 13.68 11.82 1.16
CA ILE A 67 13.62 10.36 1.29
C ILE A 67 15.01 9.85 1.61
N THR A 68 15.10 9.05 2.67
CA THR A 68 16.33 8.35 3.05
C THR A 68 16.13 6.84 2.99
N LEU A 69 17.14 6.13 2.51
CA LEU A 69 17.22 4.68 2.48
C LEU A 69 18.48 4.26 3.21
N ASN A 70 18.35 3.46 4.27
CA ASN A 70 19.47 3.00 5.10
C ASN A 70 20.39 4.17 5.53
N ASN A 71 19.78 5.26 6.02
CA ASN A 71 20.44 6.50 6.47
C ASN A 71 21.11 7.34 5.36
N LYS A 72 20.96 6.98 4.08
CA LYS A 72 21.45 7.78 2.95
C LYS A 72 20.29 8.50 2.27
N GLN A 73 20.41 9.81 2.05
CA GLN A 73 19.43 10.56 1.25
C GLN A 73 19.43 10.06 -0.21
N ILE A 74 18.27 9.68 -0.72
CA ILE A 74 18.07 9.21 -2.10
C ILE A 74 17.19 10.13 -2.93
N ALA A 75 16.45 11.04 -2.29
CA ALA A 75 15.66 12.07 -2.97
C ALA A 75 15.45 13.29 -2.06
N LYS A 76 15.34 14.46 -2.68
CA LYS A 76 14.88 15.70 -2.03
C LYS A 76 14.20 16.58 -3.06
N ALA A 77 12.97 17.01 -2.80
CA ALA A 77 12.21 17.88 -3.70
C ALA A 77 11.23 18.77 -2.94
N LYS A 78 11.00 19.99 -3.45
CA LYS A 78 9.83 20.78 -3.04
C LYS A 78 8.61 20.29 -3.83
N VAL A 79 7.50 20.06 -3.14
CA VAL A 79 6.24 19.64 -3.75
C VAL A 79 5.14 20.65 -3.45
N GLN A 80 4.13 20.75 -4.30
CA GLN A 80 3.00 21.66 -4.09
C GLN A 80 1.81 20.90 -3.53
N LEU A 81 1.21 21.44 -2.46
CA LEU A 81 0.01 20.92 -1.83
C LEU A 81 -1.14 21.91 -1.93
N ARG A 82 -2.35 21.39 -2.12
CA ARG A 82 -3.58 22.17 -2.25
C ARG A 82 -4.41 22.04 -0.97
N PRO A 83 -4.92 23.13 -0.39
CA PRO A 83 -5.78 23.08 0.79
C PRO A 83 -7.05 22.27 0.54
N ASN A 84 -7.49 21.50 1.53
CA ASN A 84 -8.61 20.55 1.50
C ASN A 84 -8.45 19.37 0.53
N TYR A 85 -7.23 19.13 0.06
CA TYR A 85 -6.89 18.01 -0.80
C TYR A 85 -5.81 17.14 -0.19
N ARG A 86 -5.92 15.85 -0.49
CA ARG A 86 -4.86 14.87 -0.36
C ARG A 86 -4.11 14.81 -1.68
N SER A 87 -2.80 15.03 -1.62
CA SER A 87 -1.89 14.81 -2.73
C SER A 87 -1.18 13.48 -2.57
N ILE A 88 -1.17 12.73 -3.64
CA ILE A 88 -0.69 11.36 -3.72
C ILE A 88 0.58 11.37 -4.57
N PHE A 89 1.69 10.88 -4.03
CA PHE A 89 3.00 10.89 -4.66
C PHE A 89 3.57 9.48 -4.80
N SER A 90 4.49 9.31 -5.75
CA SER A 90 5.32 8.13 -5.86
C SER A 90 6.76 8.54 -6.13
N TYR A 91 7.70 7.81 -5.54
CA TYR A 91 9.12 7.92 -5.82
C TYR A 91 9.58 6.82 -6.77
N SER A 92 10.41 7.19 -7.75
CA SER A 92 11.26 6.24 -8.45
C SER A 92 12.66 6.80 -8.65
N ARG A 93 13.66 5.93 -8.78
CA ARG A 93 15.04 6.35 -9.09
C ARG A 93 15.16 7.10 -10.41
N ARG A 94 14.25 6.87 -11.37
CA ARG A 94 14.28 7.50 -12.70
C ARG A 94 13.62 8.87 -12.71
N SER A 95 12.47 9.01 -12.04
CA SER A 95 11.63 10.22 -12.11
C SER A 95 11.69 11.07 -10.86
N GLY A 96 12.36 10.62 -9.80
CA GLY A 96 12.29 11.26 -8.48
C GLY A 96 10.87 11.20 -7.92
N ILE A 97 10.53 12.19 -7.10
CA ILE A 97 9.23 12.33 -6.45
C ILE A 97 8.26 12.97 -7.44
N GLN A 98 7.19 12.26 -7.78
CA GLN A 98 6.17 12.74 -8.73
C GLN A 98 4.79 12.65 -8.09
N VAL A 99 3.96 13.67 -8.33
CA VAL A 99 2.54 13.62 -7.98
C VAL A 99 1.84 12.66 -8.96
N VAL A 100 1.10 11.71 -8.42
CA VAL A 100 0.34 10.71 -9.17
C VAL A 100 -1.13 11.09 -9.23
N SER A 101 -1.68 11.68 -8.17
CA SER A 101 -3.10 12.04 -8.06
C SER A 101 -3.31 13.11 -6.98
N THR A 102 -4.46 13.77 -7.04
CA THR A 102 -4.94 14.68 -5.99
C THR A 102 -6.45 14.51 -5.84
N MET A 103 -6.95 14.38 -4.61
CA MET A 103 -8.38 14.21 -4.34
C MET A 103 -8.84 15.03 -3.12
N PRO A 104 -10.12 15.42 -3.04
CA PRO A 104 -10.65 16.10 -1.86
C PRO A 104 -10.52 15.23 -0.59
N ILE A 105 -10.16 15.83 0.54
CA ILE A 105 -10.08 15.12 1.84
C ILE A 105 -11.47 14.74 2.33
N PHE A 106 -12.51 15.49 1.97
CA PHE A 106 -13.89 15.23 2.35
C PHE A 106 -14.80 15.14 1.12
N ASN A 107 -15.72 14.18 1.15
CA ASN A 107 -16.81 14.05 0.18
C ASN A 107 -18.14 14.03 0.94
N GLY A 108 -18.98 15.05 0.74
CA GLY A 108 -20.27 15.16 1.44
C GLY A 108 -20.15 15.23 2.97
N GLY A 109 -19.11 15.88 3.49
CA GLY A 109 -18.85 16.00 4.93
C GLY A 109 -18.28 14.74 5.59
N LYS A 110 -18.12 13.64 4.84
CA LYS A 110 -17.43 12.44 5.29
C LYS A 110 -15.97 12.49 4.83
N TYR A 111 -15.06 12.03 5.66
CA TYR A 111 -13.67 11.87 5.27
C TYR A 111 -13.60 10.91 4.07
N ALA A 112 -12.99 11.36 2.99
CA ALA A 112 -12.76 10.58 1.80
C ALA A 112 -11.73 9.50 2.16
N LEU A 113 -12.25 8.30 2.45
CA LEU A 113 -11.44 7.11 2.63
C LEU A 113 -10.68 6.90 1.31
N ASP A 114 -9.37 7.03 1.37
CA ASP A 114 -8.50 6.63 0.27
C ASP A 114 -8.26 5.14 0.39
N ASP A 115 -8.49 4.47 -0.72
CA ASP A 115 -8.22 3.07 -0.90
C ASP A 115 -6.71 2.80 -1.07
N TRP A 116 -5.82 3.83 -1.05
CA TRP A 116 -4.34 3.91 -1.18
C TRP A 116 -3.52 2.63 -1.28
N ASN A 117 -3.87 1.58 -0.54
CA ASN A 117 -3.50 0.21 -0.89
C ASN A 117 -3.91 -0.21 -2.33
N GLY A 118 -4.74 0.59 -3.00
CA GLY A 118 -5.35 0.32 -4.29
C GLY A 118 -5.44 1.55 -5.18
N THR A 119 -4.50 2.51 -5.16
CA THR A 119 -4.52 3.66 -6.10
C THR A 119 -3.20 3.97 -6.82
N ILE A 120 -2.11 3.25 -6.52
CA ILE A 120 -0.90 3.28 -7.34
C ILE A 120 -1.21 2.57 -8.66
N GLY A 121 -1.33 3.31 -9.76
CA GLY A 121 -1.48 2.72 -11.10
C GLY A 121 -2.13 3.61 -12.15
N ASN A 122 -2.80 4.70 -11.76
CA ASN A 122 -3.45 5.59 -12.74
C ASN A 122 -2.70 6.92 -12.83
N ALA A 123 -1.54 6.90 -13.48
CA ALA A 123 -0.95 8.10 -14.10
C ALA A 123 -1.55 8.26 -15.50
N ALA A 124 -2.07 9.45 -15.80
CA ALA A 124 -2.65 9.78 -17.11
C ALA A 124 -1.61 9.65 -18.23
N GLY A 125 -1.96 8.96 -19.32
CA GLY A 125 -1.22 9.00 -20.59
C GLY A 125 -0.46 7.73 -20.99
N ARG A 126 -0.49 6.66 -20.21
CA ARG A 126 -0.14 5.30 -20.67
C ARG A 126 -1.31 4.36 -20.37
N PRO A 127 -1.66 3.41 -21.26
CA PRO A 127 -2.63 2.38 -20.89
C PRO A 127 -2.15 1.77 -19.57
N PRO A 128 -3.01 1.68 -18.54
CA PRO A 128 -2.60 1.21 -17.23
C PRO A 128 -1.91 -0.13 -17.42
N ARG A 129 -0.59 -0.18 -17.18
CA ARG A 129 0.06 -1.46 -16.96
C ARG A 129 -0.67 -2.02 -15.77
N ALA A 130 -1.44 -3.11 -15.94
CA ALA A 130 -2.31 -3.65 -14.91
C ALA A 130 -1.50 -3.76 -13.61
N VAL A 131 -1.67 -2.77 -12.74
CA VAL A 131 -1.05 -2.82 -11.42
C VAL A 131 -1.89 -3.86 -10.73
N VAL A 132 -1.29 -5.03 -10.63
CA VAL A 132 -1.77 -6.17 -9.87
C VAL A 132 -1.91 -5.68 -8.43
N ARG A 133 -3.11 -5.20 -8.08
CA ARG A 133 -3.45 -4.77 -6.73
C ARG A 133 -3.73 -6.01 -5.91
N ILE A 134 -2.92 -6.21 -4.87
CA ILE A 134 -3.21 -7.21 -3.86
C ILE A 134 -4.46 -6.76 -3.13
N MET A 135 -5.46 -7.64 -3.07
CA MET A 135 -6.70 -7.45 -2.36
C MET A 135 -6.39 -7.06 -0.91
N ASP A 136 -6.92 -5.93 -0.47
CA ASP A 136 -6.73 -5.48 0.91
C ASP A 136 -7.55 -6.36 1.88
N ASP A 137 -7.24 -6.27 3.16
CA ASP A 137 -7.85 -7.11 4.19
C ASP A 137 -9.37 -6.94 4.30
N ASN A 138 -9.93 -5.75 4.06
CA ASN A 138 -11.38 -5.54 4.14
C ASN A 138 -12.09 -6.22 2.98
N SER A 139 -11.60 -5.99 1.75
CA SER A 139 -12.11 -6.66 0.55
C SER A 139 -11.95 -8.18 0.65
N PHE A 140 -10.83 -8.64 1.20
CA PHE A 140 -10.58 -10.06 1.46
C PHE A 140 -11.55 -10.64 2.49
N ASN A 141 -11.78 -9.94 3.59
CA ASN A 141 -12.74 -10.35 4.63
C ASN A 141 -14.17 -10.42 4.07
N ASP A 142 -14.54 -9.49 3.19
CA ASP A 142 -15.82 -9.51 2.49
C ASP A 142 -15.92 -10.71 1.54
N LEU A 143 -14.90 -10.97 0.72
CA LEU A 143 -14.84 -12.16 -0.11
C LEU A 143 -14.97 -13.44 0.72
N GLN A 144 -14.21 -13.55 1.81
CA GLN A 144 -14.24 -14.71 2.69
C GLN A 144 -15.63 -14.88 3.32
N ARG A 145 -16.29 -13.80 3.72
CA ARG A 145 -17.66 -13.82 4.25
C ARG A 145 -18.66 -14.28 3.21
N ILE A 146 -18.58 -13.79 1.97
CA ILE A 146 -19.46 -14.18 0.86
C ILE A 146 -19.23 -15.66 0.51
N ALA A 147 -17.97 -16.07 0.34
CA ALA A 147 -17.60 -17.46 0.05
C ALA A 147 -18.09 -18.43 1.13
N LYS A 148 -17.98 -18.06 2.42
CA LYS A 148 -18.46 -18.89 3.54
C LYS A 148 -19.98 -19.03 3.62
N LYS A 149 -20.75 -18.13 2.98
CA LYS A 149 -22.22 -18.27 2.89
C LYS A 149 -22.64 -19.39 1.94
N GLU A 150 -21.77 -19.77 0.99
CA GLU A 150 -22.04 -20.87 0.08
C GLU A 150 -21.90 -22.22 0.82
N PRO A 151 -22.95 -23.05 0.87
CA PRO A 151 -22.92 -24.32 1.60
C PRO A 151 -22.15 -25.41 0.84
N PHE A 152 -22.05 -25.29 -0.49
CA PHE A 152 -21.36 -26.26 -1.36
C PHE A 152 -20.03 -25.70 -1.86
N GLU A 153 -18.99 -26.53 -1.84
CA GLU A 153 -17.63 -26.11 -2.24
C GLU A 153 -17.53 -25.69 -3.71
N ASP A 154 -18.29 -26.30 -4.60
CA ASP A 154 -18.31 -25.91 -6.02
C ASP A 154 -18.82 -24.48 -6.22
N ALA A 155 -19.87 -24.09 -5.48
CA ALA A 155 -20.40 -22.73 -5.50
C ALA A 155 -19.39 -21.74 -4.90
N ARG A 156 -18.76 -22.12 -3.78
CA ARG A 156 -17.68 -21.35 -3.16
C ARG A 156 -16.50 -21.13 -4.10
N MET A 157 -16.08 -22.18 -4.81
CA MET A 157 -14.99 -22.13 -5.77
C MET A 157 -15.31 -21.18 -6.92
N LYS A 158 -16.55 -21.17 -7.41
CA LYS A 158 -17.01 -20.19 -8.42
C LYS A 158 -16.91 -18.76 -7.91
N VAL A 159 -17.42 -18.47 -6.71
CA VAL A 159 -17.34 -17.13 -6.09
C VAL A 159 -15.89 -16.66 -5.99
N ILE A 160 -15.00 -17.50 -5.45
CA ILE A 160 -13.59 -17.17 -5.30
C ILE A 160 -12.93 -16.98 -6.67
N SER A 161 -13.14 -17.91 -7.61
CA SER A 161 -12.54 -17.82 -8.95
C SER A 161 -12.99 -16.57 -9.70
N SER A 162 -14.27 -16.19 -9.59
CA SER A 162 -14.78 -14.93 -10.13
C SER A 162 -14.10 -13.71 -9.52
N ALA A 163 -13.90 -13.69 -8.20
CA ALA A 163 -13.17 -12.61 -7.54
C ALA A 163 -11.71 -12.54 -7.99
N LEU A 164 -11.02 -13.67 -8.09
CA LEU A 164 -9.61 -13.74 -8.48
C LEU A 164 -9.36 -13.53 -9.98
N SER A 165 -10.40 -13.53 -10.81
CA SER A 165 -10.26 -13.21 -12.24
C SER A 165 -9.81 -11.77 -12.52
N ARG A 166 -10.02 -10.86 -11.56
CA ARG A 166 -9.71 -9.42 -11.67
C ARG A 166 -8.91 -8.87 -10.49
N ASN A 167 -8.68 -9.69 -9.47
CA ASN A 167 -7.98 -9.30 -8.26
C ASN A 167 -6.78 -10.21 -8.04
N VAL A 168 -5.75 -9.68 -7.40
CA VAL A 168 -4.61 -10.48 -6.96
C VAL A 168 -4.65 -10.61 -5.44
N ILE A 169 -4.15 -11.71 -4.90
CA ILE A 169 -4.08 -11.97 -3.46
C ILE A 169 -2.66 -12.35 -3.06
N SER A 170 -2.39 -12.34 -1.76
CA SER A 170 -1.18 -12.95 -1.20
C SER A 170 -1.35 -14.45 -1.03
N THR A 171 -0.24 -15.17 -0.90
CA THR A 171 -0.21 -16.59 -0.57
C THR A 171 -0.92 -16.84 0.76
N SER A 172 -0.76 -15.95 1.76
CA SER A 172 -1.42 -16.08 3.06
C SER A 172 -2.95 -15.97 2.98
N GLN A 173 -3.46 -15.09 2.12
CA GLN A 173 -4.88 -14.97 1.82
C GLN A 173 -5.40 -16.22 1.09
N LEU A 174 -4.63 -16.77 0.14
CA LEU A 174 -4.97 -18.02 -0.52
C LEU A 174 -5.05 -19.19 0.47
N VAL A 175 -4.08 -19.33 1.37
CA VAL A 175 -4.09 -20.32 2.45
C VAL A 175 -5.36 -20.20 3.30
N SER A 176 -5.76 -18.97 3.63
CA SER A 176 -6.97 -18.70 4.41
C SER A 176 -8.25 -19.10 3.66
N LEU A 177 -8.33 -18.87 2.35
CA LEU A 177 -9.45 -19.31 1.51
C LEU A 177 -9.52 -20.84 1.43
N LEU A 178 -8.38 -21.50 1.19
CA LEU A 178 -8.29 -22.95 1.05
C LEU A 178 -8.59 -23.69 2.35
N SER A 179 -8.28 -23.07 3.50
CA SER A 179 -8.62 -23.61 4.82
C SER A 179 -10.13 -23.70 5.06
N SER A 180 -10.95 -23.05 4.23
CA SER A 180 -12.42 -23.14 4.30
C SER A 180 -13.00 -24.32 3.52
N PHE A 181 -12.18 -25.07 2.79
CA PHE A 181 -12.55 -26.28 2.06
C PHE A 181 -12.20 -27.52 2.89
N ALA A 182 -13.08 -28.51 2.89
CA ALA A 182 -12.90 -29.82 3.49
C ALA A 182 -12.14 -30.77 2.56
N PHE A 183 -12.41 -30.75 1.25
CA PHE A 183 -11.82 -31.71 0.30
C PHE A 183 -10.51 -31.21 -0.31
N ASP A 184 -9.44 -31.99 -0.16
CA ASP A 184 -8.11 -31.65 -0.67
C ASP A 184 -8.06 -31.52 -2.20
N ASP A 185 -8.88 -32.27 -2.93
CA ASP A 185 -8.96 -32.14 -4.40
C ASP A 185 -9.48 -30.77 -4.81
N ASN A 186 -10.46 -30.23 -4.09
CA ASN A 186 -10.98 -28.90 -4.32
C ASN A 186 -9.96 -27.82 -3.92
N LYS A 187 -9.23 -28.02 -2.81
CA LYS A 187 -8.11 -27.15 -2.45
C LYS A 187 -7.05 -27.13 -3.55
N LEU A 188 -6.70 -28.29 -4.12
CA LEU A 188 -5.66 -28.42 -5.12
C LEU A 188 -6.08 -27.75 -6.43
N SER A 189 -7.33 -27.96 -6.84
CA SER A 189 -7.92 -27.31 -8.01
C SER A 189 -7.88 -25.79 -7.88
N LEU A 190 -8.37 -25.25 -6.75
CA LEU A 190 -8.39 -23.81 -6.50
C LEU A 190 -6.97 -23.22 -6.36
N ALA A 191 -6.04 -23.92 -5.72
CA ALA A 191 -4.66 -23.48 -5.60
C ALA A 191 -4.00 -23.32 -6.98
N LYS A 192 -4.14 -24.34 -7.85
CA LYS A 192 -3.57 -24.31 -9.21
C LYS A 192 -4.20 -23.22 -10.07
N SER A 193 -5.52 -23.07 -10.03
CA SER A 193 -6.23 -22.06 -10.83
C SER A 193 -5.92 -20.63 -10.37
N SER A 194 -5.65 -20.44 -9.08
CA SER A 194 -5.33 -19.13 -8.48
C SER A 194 -3.86 -18.74 -8.59
N TYR A 195 -2.97 -19.63 -9.06
CA TYR A 195 -1.52 -19.38 -9.07
C TYR A 195 -1.11 -18.09 -9.78
N THR A 196 -1.76 -17.75 -10.90
CA THR A 196 -1.48 -16.51 -11.64
C THR A 196 -1.93 -15.26 -10.88
N ALA A 197 -2.98 -15.39 -10.07
CA ALA A 197 -3.57 -14.36 -9.22
C ALA A 197 -2.89 -14.23 -7.84
N VAL A 198 -1.75 -14.88 -7.61
CA VAL A 198 -0.94 -14.67 -6.40
C VAL A 198 0.25 -13.75 -6.68
N ALA A 199 0.43 -12.73 -5.84
CA ALA A 199 1.51 -11.75 -5.98
C ALA A 199 2.88 -12.30 -5.56
N ASP A 200 2.96 -12.89 -4.37
CA ASP A 200 4.19 -13.37 -3.72
C ASP A 200 4.45 -14.86 -3.99
N LYS A 201 4.64 -15.20 -5.28
CA LYS A 201 4.78 -16.59 -5.75
C LYS A 201 5.97 -17.32 -5.12
N GLU A 202 6.99 -16.60 -4.67
CA GLU A 202 8.12 -17.15 -3.91
C GLU A 202 7.68 -17.80 -2.60
N ASN A 203 6.54 -17.41 -2.03
CA ASN A 203 5.96 -17.99 -0.83
C ASN A 203 4.98 -19.13 -1.11
N PHE A 204 4.63 -19.40 -2.38
CA PHE A 204 3.50 -20.26 -2.76
C PHE A 204 3.62 -21.71 -2.23
N PHE A 205 4.83 -22.17 -1.91
CA PHE A 205 5.06 -23.47 -1.25
C PHE A 205 4.30 -23.62 0.08
N LYS A 206 4.00 -22.52 0.79
CA LYS A 206 3.22 -22.52 2.05
C LYS A 206 1.79 -23.03 1.87
N VAL A 207 1.25 -22.99 0.65
CA VAL A 207 -0.06 -23.58 0.34
C VAL A 207 -0.08 -25.08 0.61
N THR A 208 1.07 -25.75 0.64
CA THR A 208 1.14 -27.18 0.99
C THR A 208 0.62 -27.48 2.40
N GLU A 209 0.62 -26.50 3.31
CA GLU A 209 0.17 -26.66 4.69
C GLU A 209 -1.34 -26.90 4.83
N VAL A 210 -2.14 -26.52 3.82
CA VAL A 210 -3.61 -26.70 3.87
C VAL A 210 -4.08 -28.11 3.49
N PHE A 211 -3.19 -28.93 2.91
CA PHE A 211 -3.51 -30.29 2.50
C PHE A 211 -3.29 -31.28 3.64
N THR A 212 -4.22 -32.22 3.73
CA THR A 212 -4.16 -33.38 4.61
C THR A 212 -3.28 -34.47 3.99
N PHE A 213 -3.48 -34.77 2.70
CA PHE A 213 -2.83 -35.87 2.01
C PHE A 213 -1.50 -35.47 1.37
N SER A 214 -0.50 -36.35 1.46
CA SER A 214 0.84 -36.15 0.88
C SER A 214 0.80 -36.00 -0.63
N ASP A 215 -0.08 -36.73 -1.30
CA ASP A 215 -0.15 -36.77 -2.76
C ASP A 215 -0.57 -35.41 -3.31
N ASN A 216 -1.55 -34.74 -2.69
CA ASN A 216 -1.95 -33.39 -3.07
C ASN A 216 -0.81 -32.36 -2.86
N LYS A 217 -0.01 -32.50 -1.79
CA LYS A 217 1.18 -31.67 -1.54
C LYS A 217 2.21 -31.85 -2.65
N GLN A 218 2.53 -33.10 -2.98
CA GLN A 218 3.48 -33.44 -4.04
C GLN A 218 3.00 -32.90 -5.40
N ASN A 219 1.72 -33.08 -5.70
CA ASN A 219 1.11 -32.62 -6.94
C ASN A 219 1.13 -31.08 -7.07
N LEU A 220 0.95 -30.35 -5.97
CA LEU A 220 1.15 -28.90 -5.96
C LEU A 220 2.63 -28.52 -6.19
N MET A 221 3.56 -29.19 -5.53
CA MET A 221 5.00 -28.90 -5.69
C MET A 221 5.48 -29.15 -7.12
N ASP A 222 5.01 -30.21 -7.76
CA ASP A 222 5.34 -30.49 -9.17
C ASP A 222 4.73 -29.45 -10.12
N PHE A 223 3.51 -28.98 -9.82
CA PHE A 223 2.93 -27.84 -10.52
C PHE A 223 3.78 -26.57 -10.37
N ILE A 224 4.24 -26.22 -9.16
CA ILE A 224 5.09 -25.04 -8.93
C ILE A 224 6.39 -25.12 -9.75
N LYS A 225 7.08 -26.28 -9.71
CA LYS A 225 8.30 -26.52 -10.51
C LYS A 225 8.07 -26.31 -12.01
N SER A 226 6.94 -26.79 -12.53
CA SER A 226 6.57 -26.60 -13.95
C SER A 226 6.36 -25.14 -14.35
N LYS A 227 6.13 -24.24 -13.37
CA LYS A 227 5.95 -22.80 -13.56
C LYS A 227 7.21 -21.99 -13.32
N SER A 228 8.16 -22.47 -12.51
CA SER A 228 9.45 -21.79 -12.26
C SER A 228 10.53 -22.07 -13.31
N GLY A 229 10.38 -23.13 -14.09
CA GLY A 229 11.31 -23.51 -15.17
C GLY A 229 11.11 -22.78 -16.50
N ARG A 230 10.45 -21.61 -16.52
CA ARG A 230 10.23 -20.78 -17.71
C ARG A 230 10.67 -19.34 -17.46
#